data_AF-A0A1H5YDL3-F1
#
_entry.id   AF-A0A1H5YDL3-F1
#
_cell.length_a   1.000
_cell.length_b   1.000
_cell.length_c   1.000
_cell.angle_alpha   90.00
_cell.angle_beta   90.00
_cell.angle_gamma   90.00
#
_symmetry.space_group_name_H-M   'P 1'
#
loop_
_entity.id
_entity.type
_entity.pdbx_description
1 polymer ?
#
loop_
_entity_poly.entity_id
_entity_poly.type
_entity_poly.pdbx_seq_one_letter_code
_entity_poly.pdbx_strand_id
1 'polypeptide(L)'
;MALPIEWFQSSYSRIQRWDIQGLSLIEAEIALETYLTDNNPISLEMADYIAENWTGRRVQMLDAESRRTLMKIWDEREITAIA
;
A
#
# COMPACT_ATOMS: atom_id res chain seq x y z
N MET A 1 7.88 -16.57 -0.73
CA MET A 1 9.29 -16.16 -0.52
C MET A 1 9.36 -15.49 0.84
N ALA A 2 10.36 -15.81 1.67
CA ALA A 2 10.55 -15.13 2.95
C ALA A 2 11.41 -13.87 2.72
N LEU A 3 10.97 -12.72 3.25
CA LEU A 3 11.72 -11.47 3.16
C LEU A 3 12.86 -11.49 4.20
N PRO A 4 14.05 -10.92 3.87
CA PRO A 4 15.15 -10.83 4.82
C PRO A 4 14.79 -9.89 5.99
N ILE A 5 15.40 -10.11 7.18
CA ILE A 5 15.13 -9.33 8.40
C ILE A 5 15.30 -7.82 8.21
N GLU A 6 16.29 -7.43 7.40
CA GLU A 6 16.61 -6.03 7.06
C GLU A 6 15.44 -5.33 6.34
N TRP A 7 14.61 -6.11 5.62
CA TRP A 7 13.42 -5.61 4.96
C TRP A 7 12.38 -5.14 5.99
N PHE A 8 12.20 -5.87 7.09
CA PHE A 8 11.25 -5.51 8.15
C PHE A 8 11.73 -4.29 8.95
N GLN A 9 13.04 -4.14 9.17
CA GLN A 9 13.60 -2.92 9.78
C GLN A 9 13.38 -1.69 8.88
N SER A 10 13.54 -1.87 7.57
CA SER A 10 13.29 -0.83 6.58
C SER A 10 11.81 -0.50 6.44
N SER A 11 10.92 -1.51 6.55
CA SER A 11 9.46 -1.38 6.57
C SER A 11 9.00 -0.50 7.73
N TYR A 12 9.44 -0.81 8.95
CA TYR A 12 9.12 0.00 10.12
C TYR A 12 9.56 1.48 9.93
N SER A 13 10.76 1.68 9.39
CA SER A 13 11.29 3.03 9.12
C SER A 13 10.52 3.77 8.02
N ARG A 14 9.94 3.08 7.04
CA ARG A 14 9.09 3.67 5.99
C ARG A 14 7.74 4.08 6.53
N ILE A 15 7.06 3.20 7.27
CA ILE A 15 5.77 3.49 7.90
C ILE A 15 5.91 4.68 8.85
N GLN A 16 6.93 4.69 9.71
CA GLN A 16 7.19 5.81 10.61
C GLN A 16 7.44 7.13 9.86
N ARG A 17 8.07 7.07 8.68
CA ARG A 17 8.25 8.26 7.84
C ARG A 17 6.92 8.77 7.31
N TRP A 18 6.03 7.89 6.85
CA TRP A 18 4.70 8.29 6.39
C TRP A 18 3.84 8.84 7.52
N ASP A 19 3.98 8.35 8.74
CA ASP A 19 3.29 8.91 9.91
C ASP A 19 3.75 10.33 10.25
N ILE A 20 5.05 10.60 10.15
CA ILE A 20 5.62 11.90 10.50
C ILE A 20 5.42 12.92 9.37
N GLN A 21 5.67 12.51 8.13
CA GLN A 21 5.75 13.41 6.97
C GLN A 21 4.46 13.40 6.13
N GLY A 22 3.62 12.39 6.30
CA GLY A 22 2.50 12.10 5.43
C GLY A 22 2.93 11.34 4.18
N LEU A 23 2.07 10.44 3.72
CA LEU A 23 2.20 9.83 2.40
C LEU A 23 1.56 10.74 1.33
N SER A 24 2.30 11.09 0.28
CA SER A 24 1.75 11.90 -0.81
C SER A 24 0.86 11.06 -1.75
N LEU A 25 -0.06 11.72 -2.45
CA LEU A 25 -0.93 11.07 -3.44
C LEU A 25 -0.11 10.45 -4.58
N ILE A 26 0.90 11.16 -5.07
CA ILE A 26 1.74 10.71 -6.18
C ILE A 26 2.55 9.46 -5.79
N GLU A 27 3.12 9.42 -4.59
CA GLU A 27 3.85 8.24 -4.11
C GLU A 27 2.94 7.01 -4.01
N ALA A 28 1.72 7.21 -3.52
CA ALA A 28 0.71 6.17 -3.45
C ALA A 28 0.34 5.63 -4.84
N GLU A 29 0.10 6.51 -5.81
CA GLU A 29 -0.25 6.13 -7.18
C GLU A 29 0.87 5.33 -7.86
N ILE A 30 2.12 5.82 -7.79
CA ILE A 30 3.29 5.12 -8.35
C ILE A 30 3.46 3.73 -7.72
N ALA A 31 3.30 3.63 -6.40
CA ALA A 31 3.42 2.36 -5.71
C ALA A 31 2.32 1.39 -6.14
N LEU A 32 1.06 1.84 -6.22
CA LEU A 32 -0.06 1.01 -6.66
C LEU A 32 0.09 0.58 -8.11
N GLU A 33 0.58 1.43 -9.00
CA GLU A 33 0.89 1.05 -10.38
C GLU A 33 1.95 -0.07 -10.43
N THR A 34 3.00 0.04 -9.61
CA THR A 34 4.08 -0.95 -9.53
C THR A 34 3.60 -2.31 -8.98
N TYR A 35 2.52 -2.34 -8.23
CA TYR A 35 1.92 -3.61 -7.77
C TYR A 35 1.47 -4.47 -8.95
N LEU A 36 0.87 -3.85 -9.97
CA LEU A 36 0.32 -4.56 -11.14
C LEU A 36 1.40 -5.22 -12.00
N THR A 37 2.64 -4.72 -11.94
CA THR A 37 3.73 -5.14 -12.82
C THR A 37 4.69 -6.13 -12.16
N ASP A 38 5.04 -5.94 -10.89
CA ASP A 38 6.15 -6.66 -10.25
C ASP A 38 5.84 -7.28 -8.88
N ASN A 39 4.57 -7.25 -8.44
CA ASN A 39 4.14 -7.76 -7.12
C ASN A 39 5.07 -7.26 -5.99
N ASN A 40 5.35 -5.96 -6.01
CA ASN A 40 6.34 -5.33 -5.15
C ASN A 40 5.84 -5.29 -3.69
N PRO A 41 6.59 -5.83 -2.72
CA PRO A 41 6.17 -5.86 -1.32
C PRO A 41 6.04 -4.45 -0.70
N ILE A 42 6.71 -3.43 -1.25
CA ILE A 42 6.52 -2.03 -0.82
C ILE A 42 5.14 -1.52 -1.23
N SER A 43 4.63 -1.92 -2.38
CA SER A 43 3.30 -1.54 -2.85
C SER A 43 2.20 -2.13 -1.97
N LEU A 44 2.39 -3.37 -1.51
CA LEU A 44 1.50 -4.00 -0.53
C LEU A 44 1.53 -3.28 0.82
N GLU A 45 2.72 -2.97 1.32
CA GLU A 45 2.89 -2.20 2.57
C GLU A 45 2.22 -0.82 2.47
N MET A 46 2.35 -0.15 1.32
CA MET A 46 1.73 1.16 1.10
C MET A 46 0.21 1.06 0.95
N ALA A 47 -0.30 0.00 0.32
CA ALA A 47 -1.73 -0.28 0.28
C ALA A 47 -2.31 -0.50 1.68
N ASP A 48 -1.62 -1.27 2.53
CA ASP A 48 -2.01 -1.46 3.94
C ASP A 48 -1.97 -0.14 4.72
N TYR A 49 -0.94 0.68 4.50
CA TYR A 49 -0.85 1.98 5.15
C TYR A 49 -2.02 2.89 4.77
N ILE A 50 -2.33 2.98 3.49
CA ILE A 50 -3.47 3.76 2.98
C ILE A 50 -4.76 3.22 3.60
N ALA A 51 -4.90 1.90 3.67
CA ALA A 51 -6.08 1.25 4.18
C ALA A 51 -6.41 1.62 5.63
N GLU A 52 -5.38 1.61 6.47
CA GLU A 52 -5.52 1.85 7.90
C GLU A 52 -5.60 3.34 8.25
N ASN A 53 -4.92 4.20 7.47
CA ASN A 53 -4.70 5.60 7.85
C ASN A 53 -5.46 6.62 6.99
N TRP A 54 -5.85 6.28 5.76
CA TRP A 54 -6.54 7.24 4.90
C TRP A 54 -8.05 7.17 5.06
N THR A 55 -8.66 8.35 5.12
CA THR A 55 -10.12 8.44 5.02
C THR A 55 -10.59 8.14 3.61
N GLY A 56 -11.83 7.66 3.45
CA GLY A 56 -12.42 7.40 2.14
C GLY A 56 -12.39 8.60 1.19
N ARG A 57 -12.47 9.83 1.72
CA ARG A 57 -12.31 11.07 0.93
C ARG A 57 -10.91 11.19 0.32
N ARG A 58 -9.88 10.82 1.07
CA ARG A 58 -8.49 10.88 0.60
C ARG A 58 -8.23 9.79 -0.45
N VAL A 59 -8.79 8.59 -0.25
CA VAL A 59 -8.75 7.51 -1.24
C VAL A 59 -9.43 7.93 -2.55
N GLN A 60 -10.55 8.66 -2.48
CA GLN A 60 -11.22 9.20 -3.68
C GLN A 60 -10.37 10.22 -4.46
N MET A 61 -9.36 10.83 -3.85
CA MET A 61 -8.45 11.76 -4.53
C MET A 61 -7.40 11.05 -5.39
N LEU A 62 -7.18 9.74 -5.19
CA LEU A 62 -6.35 8.93 -6.07
C LEU A 62 -6.98 8.83 -7.46
N ASP A 63 -6.13 8.62 -8.46
CA ASP A 63 -6.56 8.30 -9.81
C ASP A 63 -7.47 7.04 -9.85
N ALA A 64 -8.24 6.90 -10.93
CA ALA A 64 -9.24 5.83 -11.05
C ALA A 64 -8.63 4.42 -11.12
N GLU A 65 -7.43 4.27 -11.67
CA GLU A 65 -6.72 3.02 -11.82
C GLU A 65 -6.09 2.58 -10.49
N SER A 66 -5.38 3.50 -9.82
CA SER A 66 -4.85 3.34 -8.47
C SER A 66 -5.94 2.94 -7.47
N ARG A 67 -7.13 3.56 -7.51
CA ARG A 67 -8.26 3.12 -6.66
C ARG A 67 -8.71 1.69 -6.95
N ARG A 68 -8.76 1.28 -8.22
CA ARG A 68 -9.13 -0.09 -8.60
C ARG A 68 -8.08 -1.09 -8.12
N THR A 69 -6.81 -0.76 -8.26
CA THR A 69 -5.71 -1.60 -7.77
C THR A 69 -5.75 -1.74 -6.26
N LEU A 70 -5.96 -0.64 -5.53
CA LEU A 70 -6.12 -0.64 -4.08
C LEU A 70 -7.30 -1.54 -3.64
N MET A 71 -8.46 -1.41 -4.29
CA MET A 71 -9.62 -2.28 -4.02
C MET A 71 -9.31 -3.75 -4.31
N LYS A 72 -8.64 -4.05 -5.42
CA LYS A 72 -8.25 -5.43 -5.77
C LYS A 72 -7.32 -6.05 -4.72
N ILE A 73 -6.31 -5.30 -4.26
CA ILE A 73 -5.39 -5.75 -3.20
C ILE A 73 -6.18 -6.07 -1.93
N TRP A 74 -7.14 -5.22 -1.57
CA TRP A 74 -7.99 -5.44 -0.41
C TRP A 74 -8.86 -6.68 -0.53
N ASP A 75 -9.57 -6.84 -1.65
CA ASP A 75 -10.44 -7.98 -1.90
C ASP A 75 -9.64 -9.30 -1.82
N GLU A 76 -8.44 -9.34 -2.44
CA GLU A 76 -7.55 -10.51 -2.39
C GLU A 76 -7.13 -10.86 -0.96
N ARG A 77 -6.91 -9.86 -0.10
CA ARG A 77 -6.51 -10.07 1.29
C ARG A 77 -7.67 -10.46 2.20
N GLU A 78 -8.86 -9.90 1.99
CA GLU A 78 -10.06 -10.29 2.75
C GLU A 78 -10.40 -11.76 2.48
N ILE A 79 -10.32 -12.19 1.21
CA ILE A 79 -10.50 -13.60 0.83
C ILE A 79 -9.44 -14.50 1.48
N THR A 80 -8.17 -14.05 1.52
CA THR A 80 -7.07 -14.82 2.13
C THR A 80 -7.17 -14.88 3.65
N ALA A 81 -7.76 -13.88 4.31
CA ALA A 81 -7.94 -13.87 5.77
C ALA A 81 -9.07 -14.80 6.25
N ILE A 82 -9.99 -15.17 5.35
CA ILE A 82 -11.14 -16.04 5.64
C ILE A 82 -10.85 -17.52 5.29
N ALA A 83 -9.83 -17.79 4.47
CA ALA A 83 -9.41 -19.11 4.02
C ALA A 83 -8.45 -19.80 5.00
#